data_AF-A0A231GTU7-F1
#
_entry.id   AF-A0A231GTU7-F1
#
_cell.length_a   1.000
_cell.length_b   1.000
_cell.length_c   1.000
_cell.angle_alpha   90.00
_cell.angle_beta   90.00
_cell.angle_gamma   90.00
#
_symmetry.space_group_name_H-M   'P 1'
#
loop_
_entity.id
_entity.type
_entity.pdbx_description
1 polymer ?
#
loop_
_entity_poly.entity_id
_entity_poly.type
_entity_poly.pdbx_seq_one_letter_code
_entity_poly.pdbx_strand_id
1 'polypeptide(L)'
;MTGAEHLVEVGGRRPVAPNAAQKALLRRLCAVSAQTRAQLDIARTDWETGVLAEPAWFARLDALMKRSAALAELGHAGGIPQRWIDFARTQGERGLGWRTPQRWPVPQPVKRTRLIDDLAAEARDLSGLVAVHAAYRARRDEPDSLRTRIEACAAVRHERLTSIAALLDLIGPERNRIRPAPDPIWARALAATVRERDPDQLAQQWRAHAAHEPTFVAAYRLLSDHGDIDFTPDPALAPIPAVMVEHIAAALRLPPGLAAHDLQLGAETESAVTAALGEPRRVEFPASAVGDEQHIGADPARMYPDRGPSP
;
A
#
# COMPACT_ATOMS: atom_id res chain seq x y z
N MET A 1 16.82 24.61 46.38
CA MET A 1 16.19 25.13 45.16
C MET A 1 16.32 24.06 44.09
N THR A 2 15.18 23.42 43.82
CA THR A 2 14.95 22.27 42.96
C THR A 2 14.73 22.71 41.52
N GLY A 3 15.35 22.03 40.57
CA GLY A 3 15.07 22.15 39.14
C GLY A 3 15.39 20.84 38.46
N ALA A 4 14.66 19.78 38.81
CA ALA A 4 14.74 18.49 38.15
C ALA A 4 14.02 18.60 36.80
N GLU A 5 14.78 18.44 35.73
CA GLU A 5 14.31 18.40 34.35
C GLU A 5 13.30 17.26 34.18
N HIS A 6 12.08 17.65 33.83
CA HIS A 6 10.99 16.74 33.46
C HIS A 6 11.28 16.16 32.07
N LEU A 7 11.96 15.01 32.04
CA LEU A 7 11.80 14.02 30.99
C LEU A 7 10.39 13.43 31.08
N VAL A 8 9.42 14.11 30.48
CA VAL A 8 8.12 13.50 30.19
C VAL A 8 8.31 12.65 28.94
N GLU A 9 8.64 11.37 29.14
CA GLU A 9 8.32 10.33 28.17
C GLU A 9 6.84 10.50 27.79
N VAL A 10 6.57 10.88 26.54
CA VAL A 10 5.23 10.88 25.97
C VAL A 10 4.83 9.41 25.79
N GLY A 11 4.40 8.82 26.91
CA GLY A 11 3.89 7.46 26.98
C GLY A 11 2.65 7.35 26.09
N GLY A 12 2.85 6.77 24.91
CA GLY A 12 1.75 6.37 24.02
C GLY A 12 0.76 5.53 24.81
N ARG A 13 -0.43 6.08 25.03
CA ARG A 13 -1.53 5.40 25.73
C ARG A 13 -1.75 4.06 25.04
N ARG A 14 -1.51 2.94 25.74
CA ARG A 14 -1.79 1.61 25.18
C ARG A 14 -3.26 1.56 24.79
N PRO A 15 -3.63 1.31 23.53
CA PRO A 15 -5.03 1.25 23.15
C PRO A 15 -5.68 0.09 23.90
N VAL A 16 -6.65 0.40 24.75
CA VAL A 16 -7.35 -0.58 25.59
C VAL A 16 -8.34 -1.41 24.74
N ALA A 17 -8.74 -0.87 23.59
CA ALA A 17 -9.58 -1.52 22.60
C ALA A 17 -9.32 -0.94 21.20
N PRO A 18 -9.60 -1.71 20.13
CA PRO A 18 -9.55 -1.22 18.76
C PRO A 18 -10.65 -0.17 18.48
N ASN A 19 -10.40 0.73 17.52
CA ASN A 19 -11.43 1.62 16.99
C ASN A 19 -12.42 0.88 16.07
N ALA A 20 -13.41 1.57 15.51
CA ALA A 20 -14.44 0.94 14.68
C ALA A 20 -13.88 0.29 13.40
N ALA A 21 -13.00 0.98 12.67
CA ALA A 21 -12.36 0.46 11.46
C ALA A 21 -11.49 -0.78 11.76
N GLN A 22 -10.70 -0.72 12.83
CA GLN A 22 -9.87 -1.84 13.27
C GLN A 22 -10.72 -3.06 13.68
N LYS A 23 -11.87 -2.85 14.36
CA LYS A 23 -12.82 -3.94 14.67
C LYS A 23 -13.40 -4.57 13.40
N ALA A 24 -13.76 -3.76 12.41
CA ALA A 24 -14.29 -4.24 11.13
C ALA A 24 -13.26 -5.11 10.40
N LEU A 25 -12.02 -4.63 10.30
CA LEU A 25 -10.91 -5.39 9.70
C LEU A 25 -10.66 -6.72 10.43
N LEU A 26 -10.59 -6.70 11.76
CA LEU A 26 -10.39 -7.92 12.57
C LEU A 26 -11.55 -8.92 12.41
N ARG A 27 -12.79 -8.43 12.35
CA ARG A 27 -13.97 -9.26 12.05
C ARG A 27 -13.84 -9.92 10.69
N ARG A 28 -13.40 -9.17 9.66
CA ARG A 28 -13.21 -9.73 8.32
C ARG A 28 -12.10 -10.78 8.30
N LEU A 29 -10.98 -10.53 8.97
CA LEU A 29 -9.90 -11.50 9.11
C LEU A 29 -10.37 -12.81 9.75
N CYS A 30 -11.18 -12.71 10.82
CA CYS A 30 -11.81 -13.88 11.44
C CYS A 30 -12.71 -14.63 10.44
N ALA A 31 -13.50 -13.93 9.63
CA ALA A 31 -14.38 -14.55 8.64
C ALA A 31 -13.60 -15.27 7.52
N VAL A 32 -12.54 -14.65 6.98
CA VAL A 32 -11.67 -15.26 5.96
C VAL A 32 -10.94 -16.48 6.52
N SER A 33 -10.48 -16.40 7.78
CA SER A 33 -9.83 -17.54 8.45
C SER A 33 -10.81 -18.70 8.66
N ALA A 34 -12.07 -18.41 9.00
CA ALA A 34 -13.13 -19.44 9.08
C ALA A 34 -13.47 -20.06 7.72
N GLN A 35 -13.51 -19.27 6.64
CA GLN A 35 -13.70 -19.78 5.28
C GLN A 35 -12.54 -20.69 4.85
N THR A 36 -11.30 -20.31 5.19
CA THR A 36 -10.10 -21.13 4.93
C THR A 36 -10.21 -22.47 5.64
N ARG A 37 -10.55 -22.46 6.93
CA ARG A 37 -10.76 -23.68 7.71
C ARG A 37 -11.85 -24.56 7.10
N ALA A 38 -13.00 -23.99 6.73
CA ALA A 38 -14.10 -24.74 6.13
C ALA A 38 -13.68 -25.43 4.80
N GLN A 39 -12.90 -24.75 3.96
CA GLN A 39 -12.35 -25.35 2.73
C GLN A 39 -11.40 -26.51 3.01
N LEU A 40 -10.58 -26.42 4.06
CA LEU A 40 -9.69 -27.51 4.50
C LEU A 40 -10.46 -28.68 5.11
N ASP A 41 -11.49 -28.41 5.91
CA ASP A 41 -12.34 -29.44 6.52
C ASP A 41 -13.13 -30.22 5.44
N ILE A 42 -13.63 -29.54 4.39
CA ILE A 42 -14.24 -30.18 3.22
C ILE A 42 -13.23 -31.07 2.49
N ALA A 43 -12.05 -30.54 2.17
CA ALA A 43 -11.01 -31.29 1.47
C ALA A 43 -10.56 -32.54 2.25
N ARG A 44 -10.53 -32.46 3.58
CA ARG A 44 -10.23 -33.63 4.42
C ARG A 44 -11.31 -34.69 4.30
N THR A 45 -12.58 -34.30 4.30
CA THR A 45 -13.72 -35.21 4.14
C THR A 45 -13.73 -35.85 2.75
N ASP A 46 -13.45 -35.06 1.71
CA ASP A 46 -13.35 -35.54 0.32
C ASP A 46 -12.21 -36.56 0.17
N TRP A 47 -11.05 -36.28 0.77
CA TRP A 47 -9.93 -37.21 0.81
C TRP A 47 -10.27 -38.53 1.52
N GLU A 48 -10.93 -38.44 2.68
CA GLU A 48 -11.38 -39.62 3.45
C GLU A 48 -12.42 -40.47 2.67
N THR A 49 -13.17 -39.86 1.75
CA THR A 49 -14.18 -40.52 0.90
C THR A 49 -13.67 -40.92 -0.49
N GLY A 50 -12.40 -40.66 -0.79
CA GLY A 50 -11.78 -41.00 -2.08
C GLY A 50 -12.12 -40.05 -3.23
N VAL A 51 -12.65 -38.87 -2.93
CA VAL A 51 -12.93 -37.82 -3.91
C VAL A 51 -11.67 -36.98 -4.13
N LEU A 52 -11.25 -36.83 -5.39
CA LEU A 52 -10.12 -35.99 -5.76
C LEU A 52 -10.51 -34.51 -5.76
N ALA A 53 -9.66 -33.66 -5.17
CA ALA A 53 -9.88 -32.22 -5.18
C ALA A 53 -9.80 -31.65 -6.61
N GLU A 54 -10.80 -30.87 -7.00
CA GLU A 54 -10.80 -30.18 -8.29
C GLU A 54 -9.68 -29.12 -8.36
N PRO A 55 -9.09 -28.84 -9.54
CA PRO A 55 -8.05 -27.81 -9.68
C PRO A 55 -8.46 -26.42 -9.16
N ALA A 56 -9.75 -26.07 -9.28
CA ALA A 56 -10.29 -24.81 -8.77
C ALA A 56 -10.26 -24.70 -7.23
N TRP A 57 -10.20 -25.83 -6.51
CA TRP A 57 -10.07 -25.84 -5.05
C TRP A 57 -8.75 -25.22 -4.59
N PHE A 58 -7.62 -25.59 -5.22
CA PHE A 58 -6.31 -25.03 -4.89
C PHE A 58 -6.27 -23.52 -5.12
N ALA A 59 -6.84 -23.04 -6.23
CA ALA A 59 -6.92 -21.62 -6.52
C ALA A 59 -7.76 -20.85 -5.50
N ARG A 60 -8.89 -21.42 -5.04
CA ARG A 60 -9.72 -20.82 -3.98
C ARG A 60 -8.99 -20.78 -2.64
N LEU A 61 -8.28 -21.85 -2.27
CA LEU A 61 -7.50 -21.90 -1.03
C LEU A 61 -6.37 -20.87 -1.05
N ASP A 62 -5.60 -20.81 -2.14
CA ASP A 62 -4.54 -19.81 -2.33
C ASP A 62 -5.08 -18.38 -2.24
N ALA A 63 -6.22 -18.10 -2.87
CA ALA A 63 -6.88 -16.80 -2.77
C ALA A 63 -7.28 -16.45 -1.32
N LEU A 64 -7.83 -17.41 -0.57
CA LEU A 64 -8.18 -17.22 0.86
C LEU A 64 -6.93 -16.96 1.72
N MET A 65 -5.84 -17.68 1.49
CA MET A 65 -4.57 -17.48 2.21
C MET A 65 -3.98 -16.10 1.91
N LYS A 66 -3.95 -15.70 0.63
CA LYS A 66 -3.50 -14.37 0.20
C LYS A 66 -4.35 -13.24 0.80
N ARG A 67 -5.67 -13.40 0.84
CA ARG A 67 -6.59 -12.45 1.48
C ARG A 67 -6.35 -12.34 2.98
N SER A 68 -6.15 -13.47 3.68
CA SER A 68 -5.82 -13.47 5.11
C SER A 68 -4.50 -12.75 5.41
N ALA A 69 -3.47 -12.99 4.58
CA ALA A 69 -2.18 -12.30 4.68
C ALA A 69 -2.33 -10.79 4.42
N ALA A 70 -3.03 -10.40 3.35
CA ALA A 70 -3.26 -9.00 3.00
C ALA A 70 -4.05 -8.24 4.08
N LEU A 71 -5.06 -8.87 4.70
CA LEU A 71 -5.79 -8.29 5.84
C LEU A 71 -4.87 -8.08 7.05
N ALA A 72 -3.97 -9.02 7.34
CA ALA A 72 -3.01 -8.87 8.42
C ALA A 72 -2.01 -7.75 8.14
N GLU A 73 -1.46 -7.66 6.93
CA GLU A 73 -0.56 -6.56 6.54
C GLU A 73 -1.24 -5.19 6.61
N LEU A 74 -2.48 -5.07 6.12
CA LEU A 74 -3.26 -3.84 6.23
C LEU A 74 -3.51 -3.49 7.71
N GLY A 75 -3.80 -4.49 8.55
CA GLY A 75 -3.94 -4.31 9.99
C GLY A 75 -2.66 -3.80 10.65
N HIS A 76 -1.50 -4.33 10.27
CA HIS A 76 -0.21 -3.87 10.77
C HIS A 76 0.08 -2.43 10.38
N ALA A 77 -0.14 -2.08 9.11
CA ALA A 77 -0.01 -0.70 8.62
C ALA A 77 -0.99 0.25 9.35
N GLY A 78 -2.20 -0.23 9.64
CA GLY A 78 -3.24 0.46 10.41
C GLY A 78 -3.02 0.47 11.93
N GLY A 79 -1.86 0.01 12.42
CA GLY A 79 -1.50 0.05 13.83
C GLY A 79 -2.23 -0.95 14.73
N ILE A 80 -2.78 -2.01 14.17
CA ILE A 80 -3.38 -3.11 14.94
C ILE A 80 -2.25 -3.98 15.53
N PRO A 81 -2.21 -4.18 16.85
CA PRO A 81 -1.23 -5.07 17.48
C PRO A 81 -1.33 -6.51 16.96
N GLN A 82 -0.18 -7.18 16.76
CA GLN A 82 -0.12 -8.58 16.30
C GLN A 82 -1.03 -9.50 17.12
N ARG A 83 -1.04 -9.34 18.46
CA ARG A 83 -1.88 -10.16 19.35
C ARG A 83 -3.38 -10.07 19.06
N TRP A 84 -3.87 -8.94 18.54
CA TRP A 84 -5.28 -8.81 18.15
C TRP A 84 -5.55 -9.45 16.80
N ILE A 85 -4.61 -9.32 15.85
CA ILE A 85 -4.64 -10.02 14.55
C ILE A 85 -4.64 -11.53 14.77
N ASP A 86 -3.73 -12.05 15.60
CA ASP A 86 -3.64 -13.47 15.95
C ASP A 86 -4.92 -13.95 16.64
N PHE A 87 -5.46 -13.15 17.57
CA PHE A 87 -6.73 -13.47 18.21
C PHE A 87 -7.86 -13.63 17.18
N ALA A 88 -8.01 -12.68 16.25
CA ALA A 88 -9.02 -12.77 15.20
C ALA A 88 -8.82 -13.99 14.30
N ARG A 89 -7.58 -14.25 13.88
CA ARG A 89 -7.22 -15.41 13.07
C ARG A 89 -7.58 -16.71 13.80
N THR A 90 -7.13 -16.88 15.04
CA THR A 90 -7.40 -18.08 15.85
C THR A 90 -8.90 -18.29 16.11
N GLN A 91 -9.70 -17.23 16.30
CA GLN A 91 -11.16 -17.37 16.42
C GLN A 91 -11.77 -17.94 15.14
N GLY A 92 -11.33 -17.46 13.98
CA GLY A 92 -11.77 -17.95 12.68
C GLY A 92 -11.32 -19.39 12.42
N GLU A 93 -10.05 -19.69 12.66
CA GLU A 93 -9.48 -21.04 12.57
C GLU A 93 -10.16 -22.05 13.49
N ARG A 94 -10.75 -21.59 14.60
CA ARG A 94 -11.55 -22.43 15.53
C ARG A 94 -13.02 -22.54 15.14
N GLY A 95 -13.48 -21.80 14.12
CA GLY A 95 -14.89 -21.79 13.70
C GLY A 95 -15.84 -21.13 14.71
N LEU A 96 -15.33 -20.32 15.64
CA LEU A 96 -16.13 -19.72 16.72
C LEU A 96 -16.94 -18.50 16.28
N GLY A 97 -16.69 -18.02 15.05
CA GLY A 97 -17.25 -16.77 14.54
C GLY A 97 -16.72 -15.54 15.26
N TRP A 98 -17.03 -14.35 14.75
CA TRP A 98 -16.62 -13.12 15.40
C TRP A 98 -17.48 -12.82 16.63
N ARG A 99 -16.85 -12.78 17.80
CA ARG A 99 -17.44 -12.21 19.02
C ARG A 99 -16.46 -11.21 19.60
N THR A 100 -16.91 -9.97 19.77
CA THR A 100 -16.09 -8.94 20.42
C THR A 100 -15.75 -9.40 21.83
N PRO A 101 -14.46 -9.55 22.18
CA PRO A 101 -14.09 -10.05 23.50
C PRO A 101 -14.47 -9.03 24.56
N GLN A 102 -14.93 -9.51 25.73
CA GLN A 102 -15.15 -8.65 26.90
C GLN A 102 -13.86 -7.97 27.35
N ARG A 103 -12.72 -8.65 27.19
CA ARG A 103 -11.39 -8.11 27.43
C ARG A 103 -10.48 -8.45 26.26
N TRP A 104 -9.94 -7.43 25.60
CA TRP A 104 -8.97 -7.60 24.53
C TRP A 104 -7.67 -8.21 25.09
N PRO A 105 -6.97 -9.05 24.30
CA PRO A 105 -5.62 -9.47 24.64
C PRO A 105 -4.74 -8.24 24.90
N VAL A 106 -3.82 -8.33 25.86
CA VAL A 106 -2.92 -7.22 26.18
C VAL A 106 -2.12 -6.86 24.92
N PRO A 107 -2.27 -5.63 24.38
CA PRO A 107 -1.66 -5.25 23.12
C PRO A 107 -0.14 -5.18 23.28
N GLN A 108 0.57 -5.59 22.23
CA GLN A 108 1.99 -5.29 22.10
C GLN A 108 2.16 -3.80 21.78
N PRO A 109 3.29 -3.16 22.17
CA PRO A 109 3.57 -1.78 21.80
C PRO A 109 3.59 -1.61 20.28
N VAL A 110 2.83 -0.63 19.79
CA VAL A 110 2.83 -0.22 18.38
C VAL A 110 3.57 1.11 18.27
N LYS A 111 4.55 1.20 17.37
CA LYS A 111 5.33 2.43 17.15
C LYS A 111 4.54 3.41 16.28
N ARG A 112 3.51 4.07 16.86
CA ARG A 112 2.58 4.96 16.14
C ARG A 112 3.28 6.03 15.29
N THR A 113 4.30 6.70 15.84
CA THR A 113 5.07 7.71 15.10
C THR A 113 5.68 7.15 13.83
N ARG A 114 6.27 5.95 13.89
CA ARG A 114 6.83 5.27 12.72
C ARG A 114 5.77 4.95 11.68
N LEU A 115 4.57 4.50 12.10
CA LEU A 115 3.46 4.23 11.17
C LEU A 115 2.99 5.49 10.46
N ILE A 116 2.94 6.63 11.17
CA ILE A 116 2.62 7.93 10.57
C ILE A 116 3.71 8.35 9.59
N ASP A 117 4.99 8.15 9.92
CA ASP A 117 6.11 8.46 9.03
C ASP A 117 6.11 7.59 7.77
N ASP A 118 5.80 6.30 7.92
CA ASP A 118 5.66 5.35 6.81
C ASP A 118 4.47 5.74 5.90
N LEU A 119 3.32 6.11 6.49
CA LEU A 119 2.16 6.62 5.74
C LEU A 119 2.44 7.94 5.02
N ALA A 120 3.18 8.85 5.66
CA ALA A 120 3.63 10.10 5.04
C ALA A 120 4.61 9.86 3.88
N ALA A 121 5.47 8.84 3.97
CA ALA A 121 6.31 8.44 2.86
C ALA A 121 5.50 7.90 1.69
N GLU A 122 4.50 7.06 1.94
CA GLU A 122 3.62 6.53 0.90
C GLU A 122 2.78 7.62 0.21
N ALA A 123 2.30 8.62 0.96
CA ALA A 123 1.61 9.78 0.40
C ALA A 123 2.51 10.59 -0.55
N ARG A 124 3.79 10.74 -0.21
CA ARG A 124 4.79 11.41 -1.06
C ARG A 124 5.11 10.60 -2.30
N ASP A 125 5.27 9.28 -2.17
CA ASP A 125 5.51 8.40 -3.31
C ASP A 125 4.32 8.44 -4.30
N LEU A 126 3.08 8.48 -3.80
CA LEU A 126 1.89 8.69 -4.62
C LEU A 126 1.91 10.07 -5.30
N SER A 127 2.24 11.14 -4.56
CA SER A 127 2.33 12.49 -5.11
C SER A 127 3.39 12.59 -6.22
N GLY A 128 4.55 11.95 -6.03
CA GLY A 128 5.62 11.89 -7.03
C GLY A 128 5.20 11.12 -8.29
N LEU A 129 4.54 9.96 -8.14
CA LEU A 129 3.98 9.20 -9.25
C LEU A 129 2.99 10.04 -10.06
N VAL A 130 2.06 10.72 -9.37
CA VAL A 130 1.05 11.57 -10.00
C VAL A 130 1.68 12.78 -10.70
N ALA A 131 2.73 13.37 -10.12
CA ALA A 131 3.46 14.48 -10.73
C ALA A 131 4.19 14.07 -12.02
N VAL A 132 4.88 12.92 -12.00
CA VAL A 132 5.50 12.33 -13.21
C VAL A 132 4.44 12.04 -14.27
N HIS A 133 3.30 11.46 -13.86
CA HIS A 133 2.19 11.18 -14.76
C HIS A 133 1.62 12.44 -15.41
N ALA A 134 1.33 13.49 -14.63
CA ALA A 134 0.81 14.76 -15.12
C ALA A 134 1.79 15.46 -16.08
N ALA A 135 3.08 15.50 -15.73
CA ALA A 135 4.12 16.11 -16.57
C ALA A 135 4.31 15.36 -17.88
N TYR A 136 4.27 14.02 -17.85
CA TYR A 136 4.43 13.20 -19.04
C TYR A 136 3.24 13.39 -20.00
N ARG A 137 2.00 13.33 -19.47
CA ARG A 137 0.76 13.55 -20.23
C ARG A 137 0.69 14.95 -20.86
N ALA A 138 1.31 15.95 -20.24
CA ALA A 138 1.35 17.30 -20.81
C ALA A 138 2.26 17.41 -22.05
N ARG A 139 3.17 16.45 -22.27
CA ARG A 139 4.19 16.50 -23.34
C ARG A 139 3.96 15.47 -24.44
N ARG A 140 3.36 14.32 -24.13
CA ARG A 140 3.18 13.21 -25.05
C ARG A 140 1.82 12.54 -24.88
N ASP A 141 1.37 11.92 -25.96
CA ASP A 141 0.21 11.05 -26.00
C ASP A 141 0.71 9.61 -26.23
N GLU A 142 0.56 8.74 -25.24
CA GLU A 142 0.92 7.31 -25.28
C GLU A 142 -0.35 6.44 -25.30
N PRO A 143 -0.27 5.14 -25.65
CA PRO A 143 -1.42 4.25 -25.69
C PRO A 143 -2.24 4.26 -24.40
N ASP A 144 -3.56 4.29 -24.57
CA ASP A 144 -4.55 4.33 -23.49
C ASP A 144 -4.38 3.22 -22.44
N SER A 145 -3.79 2.07 -22.82
CA SER A 145 -3.59 0.92 -21.93
C SER A 145 -2.59 1.17 -20.81
N LEU A 146 -1.44 1.81 -21.09
CA LEU A 146 -0.43 2.13 -20.06
C LEU A 146 -0.88 3.28 -19.17
N ARG A 147 -1.59 4.26 -19.75
CA ARG A 147 -2.21 5.36 -18.99
C ARG A 147 -3.21 4.81 -17.97
N THR A 148 -4.15 4.00 -18.42
CA THR A 148 -5.16 3.35 -17.56
C THR A 148 -4.51 2.57 -16.41
N ARG A 149 -3.40 1.86 -16.67
CA ARG A 149 -2.67 1.12 -15.63
C ARG A 149 -2.09 2.01 -14.53
N ILE A 150 -1.46 3.14 -14.90
CA ILE A 150 -0.93 4.09 -13.91
C ILE A 150 -2.07 4.72 -13.10
N GLU A 151 -3.14 5.15 -13.76
CA GLU A 151 -4.30 5.77 -13.11
C GLU A 151 -4.97 4.80 -12.13
N ALA A 152 -5.16 3.54 -12.53
CA ALA A 152 -5.69 2.49 -11.66
C ALA A 152 -4.74 2.18 -10.49
N CYS A 153 -3.42 2.13 -10.72
CA CYS A 153 -2.45 1.94 -9.64
C CYS A 153 -2.50 3.10 -8.63
N ALA A 154 -2.56 4.34 -9.11
CA ALA A 154 -2.65 5.53 -8.27
C ALA A 154 -3.96 5.53 -7.44
N ALA A 155 -5.08 5.16 -8.04
CA ALA A 155 -6.37 5.04 -7.34
C ALA A 155 -6.31 4.03 -6.19
N VAL A 156 -5.80 2.82 -6.45
CA VAL A 156 -5.66 1.78 -5.41
C VAL A 156 -4.71 2.20 -4.29
N ARG A 157 -3.60 2.89 -4.62
CA ARG A 157 -2.70 3.46 -3.60
C ARG A 157 -3.41 4.49 -2.73
N HIS A 158 -4.22 5.37 -3.32
CA HIS A 158 -5.01 6.37 -2.59
C HIS A 158 -6.05 5.73 -1.67
N GLU A 159 -6.79 4.73 -2.15
CA GLU A 159 -7.74 3.97 -1.33
C GLU A 159 -7.04 3.30 -0.15
N ARG A 160 -5.88 2.67 -0.39
CA ARG A 160 -5.09 2.05 0.68
C ARG A 160 -4.62 3.08 1.71
N LEU A 161 -4.10 4.21 1.25
CA LEU A 161 -3.61 5.31 2.10
C LEU A 161 -4.73 5.84 3.03
N THR A 162 -5.90 6.12 2.47
CA THR A 162 -7.06 6.61 3.21
C THR A 162 -7.65 5.56 4.16
N SER A 163 -7.60 4.28 3.78
CA SER A 163 -7.96 3.16 4.67
C SER A 163 -7.01 3.02 5.86
N ILE A 164 -5.69 3.16 5.64
CA ILE A 164 -4.71 3.12 6.73
C ILE A 164 -4.92 4.30 7.69
N ALA A 165 -5.21 5.50 7.18
CA ALA A 165 -5.55 6.62 8.05
C ALA A 165 -6.81 6.40 8.88
N ALA A 166 -7.85 5.80 8.30
CA ALA A 166 -9.05 5.41 9.06
C ALA A 166 -8.73 4.38 10.14
N LEU A 167 -7.86 3.40 9.85
CA LEU A 167 -7.41 2.41 10.83
C LEU A 167 -6.57 3.04 11.94
N LEU A 168 -5.71 4.01 11.62
CA LEU A 168 -4.89 4.73 12.59
C LEU A 168 -5.70 5.74 13.42
N ASP A 169 -6.89 6.15 12.97
CA ASP A 169 -7.71 7.19 13.59
C ASP A 169 -6.89 8.48 13.78
N LEU A 170 -6.39 9.02 12.66
CA LEU A 170 -5.47 10.15 12.67
C LEU A 170 -6.13 11.43 13.19
N ILE A 171 -5.51 12.04 14.21
CA ILE A 171 -5.89 13.35 14.72
C ILE A 171 -5.31 14.48 13.87
N GLY A 172 -5.83 15.70 14.01
CA GLY A 172 -5.45 16.87 13.21
C GLY A 172 -3.93 17.06 13.03
N PRO A 173 -3.12 17.13 14.10
CA PRO A 173 -1.68 17.30 13.98
C PRO A 173 -0.98 16.17 13.22
N GLU A 174 -1.40 14.92 13.40
CA GLU A 174 -0.83 13.77 12.68
C GLU A 174 -1.22 13.80 11.21
N ARG A 175 -2.49 14.15 10.94
CA ARG A 175 -3.02 14.33 9.59
C ARG A 175 -2.27 15.40 8.82
N ASN A 176 -1.94 16.52 9.46
CA ASN A 176 -1.21 17.64 8.83
C ASN A 176 0.23 17.26 8.40
N ARG A 177 0.80 16.17 8.94
CA ARG A 177 2.12 15.66 8.50
C ARG A 177 2.05 14.88 7.19
N ILE A 178 0.86 14.44 6.79
CA ILE A 178 0.62 13.58 5.62
C ILE A 178 -0.16 14.35 4.55
N ARG A 179 -1.16 15.13 4.98
CA ARG A 179 -2.09 15.82 4.11
C ARG A 179 -1.42 17.00 3.41
N PRO A 180 -1.51 17.11 2.07
CA PRO A 180 -1.19 18.35 1.37
C PRO A 180 -2.18 19.46 1.78
N ALA A 181 -1.78 20.72 1.60
CA ALA A 181 -2.58 21.89 1.99
C ALA A 181 -3.95 21.83 1.29
N PRO A 182 -4.99 22.42 1.91
CA PRO A 182 -6.27 22.63 1.23
C PRO A 182 -6.11 23.46 -0.06
N ASP A 183 -5.15 24.39 -0.10
CA ASP A 183 -4.82 25.19 -1.27
C ASP A 183 -3.96 24.39 -2.26
N PRO A 184 -4.23 24.43 -3.60
CA PRO A 184 -3.41 23.82 -4.64
C PRO A 184 -1.95 24.33 -4.75
N ILE A 185 -1.43 25.12 -3.80
CA ILE A 185 0.01 25.45 -3.69
C ILE A 185 0.89 24.19 -3.73
N TRP A 186 0.49 23.09 -3.09
CA TRP A 186 1.21 21.81 -3.16
C TRP A 186 1.39 21.31 -4.61
N ALA A 187 0.42 21.58 -5.49
CA ALA A 187 0.47 21.16 -6.89
C ALA A 187 1.49 21.98 -7.69
N ARG A 188 1.66 23.27 -7.35
CA ARG A 188 2.73 24.12 -7.90
C ARG A 188 4.10 23.60 -7.48
N ALA A 189 4.24 23.18 -6.22
CA ALA A 189 5.47 22.63 -5.68
C ALA A 189 5.89 21.39 -6.46
N LEU A 190 4.96 20.44 -6.58
CA LEU A 190 5.16 19.22 -7.36
C LEU A 190 5.43 19.52 -8.83
N ALA A 191 4.68 20.42 -9.46
CA ALA A 191 4.91 20.84 -10.84
C ALA A 191 6.33 21.37 -11.05
N ALA A 192 6.86 22.18 -10.11
CA ALA A 192 8.24 22.67 -10.19
C ALA A 192 9.26 21.53 -10.20
N THR A 193 9.06 20.47 -9.41
CA THR A 193 9.99 19.31 -9.35
C THR A 193 10.07 18.46 -10.63
N VAL A 194 9.07 18.57 -11.52
CA VAL A 194 8.98 17.78 -12.76
C VAL A 194 9.07 18.64 -14.02
N ARG A 195 8.92 19.97 -13.89
CA ARG A 195 8.90 20.93 -15.00
C ARG A 195 10.17 20.90 -15.83
N GLU A 196 11.32 20.82 -15.19
CA GLU A 196 12.64 20.90 -15.86
C GLU A 196 13.28 19.52 -16.08
N ARG A 197 12.57 18.43 -15.75
CA ARG A 197 13.09 17.09 -15.99
C ARG A 197 13.26 16.83 -17.48
N ASP A 198 14.40 16.21 -17.78
CA ASP A 198 14.73 15.71 -19.11
C ASP A 198 13.60 14.82 -19.66
N PRO A 199 13.16 15.02 -20.92
CA PRO A 199 12.04 14.26 -21.49
C PRO A 199 12.24 12.75 -21.52
N ASP A 200 13.47 12.27 -21.74
CA ASP A 200 13.77 10.85 -21.84
C ASP A 200 13.79 10.21 -20.45
N GLN A 201 14.35 10.90 -19.45
CA GLN A 201 14.25 10.48 -18.05
C GLN A 201 12.80 10.42 -17.57
N LEU A 202 11.98 11.41 -17.93
CA LEU A 202 10.55 11.43 -17.59
C LEU A 202 9.81 10.26 -18.24
N ALA A 203 10.09 9.96 -19.51
CA ALA A 203 9.50 8.82 -20.22
C ALA A 203 9.92 7.49 -19.59
N GLN A 204 11.19 7.33 -19.22
CA GLN A 204 11.71 6.14 -18.56
C GLN A 204 11.02 5.91 -17.20
N GLN A 205 10.93 6.95 -16.36
CA GLN A 205 10.27 6.87 -15.06
C GLN A 205 8.77 6.55 -15.19
N TRP A 206 8.09 7.19 -16.14
CA TRP A 206 6.68 6.94 -16.40
C TRP A 206 6.43 5.49 -16.82
N ARG A 207 7.23 4.95 -17.77
CA ARG A 207 7.12 3.55 -18.20
C ARG A 207 7.45 2.58 -17.08
N ALA A 208 8.44 2.89 -16.23
CA ALA A 208 8.75 2.08 -15.06
C ALA A 208 7.55 1.99 -14.09
N HIS A 209 6.87 3.12 -13.84
CA HIS A 209 5.63 3.13 -13.04
C HIS A 209 4.48 2.36 -13.71
N ALA A 210 4.33 2.42 -15.04
CA ALA A 210 3.30 1.66 -15.75
C ALA A 210 3.55 0.15 -15.74
N ALA A 211 4.82 -0.26 -15.85
CA ALA A 211 5.21 -1.65 -15.96
C ALA A 211 5.14 -2.39 -14.62
N HIS A 212 5.48 -1.71 -13.52
CA HIS A 212 5.59 -2.33 -12.21
C HIS A 212 4.45 -1.96 -11.27
N GLU A 213 3.67 -2.97 -10.88
CA GLU A 213 2.74 -2.85 -9.77
C GLU A 213 3.40 -3.30 -8.45
N PRO A 214 3.43 -2.46 -7.40
CA PRO A 214 3.91 -2.89 -6.09
C PRO A 214 3.03 -3.98 -5.48
N THR A 215 3.65 -4.93 -4.78
CA THR A 215 2.95 -6.05 -4.13
C THR A 215 1.85 -5.59 -3.16
N PHE A 216 2.06 -4.50 -2.41
CA PHE A 216 1.05 -3.96 -1.50
C PHE A 216 -0.18 -3.39 -2.23
N VAL A 217 -0.03 -2.94 -3.48
CA VAL A 217 -1.14 -2.48 -4.33
C VAL A 217 -1.95 -3.69 -4.80
N ALA A 218 -1.28 -4.73 -5.28
CA ALA A 218 -1.93 -5.98 -5.67
C ALA A 218 -2.66 -6.64 -4.50
N ALA A 219 -2.04 -6.66 -3.31
CA ALA A 219 -2.65 -7.18 -2.09
C ALA A 219 -3.89 -6.38 -1.66
N TYR A 220 -3.84 -5.04 -1.71
CA TYR A 220 -5.01 -4.22 -1.38
C TYR A 220 -6.12 -4.34 -2.43
N ARG A 221 -5.80 -4.38 -3.73
CA ARG A 221 -6.79 -4.63 -4.78
C ARG A 221 -7.51 -5.95 -4.57
N LEU A 222 -6.78 -7.01 -4.23
CA LEU A 222 -7.36 -8.31 -3.90
C LEU A 222 -8.43 -8.20 -2.79
N LEU A 223 -8.18 -7.39 -1.76
CA LEU A 223 -9.14 -7.13 -0.69
C LEU A 223 -10.36 -6.34 -1.19
N SER A 224 -10.14 -5.28 -1.95
CA SER A 224 -11.22 -4.46 -2.53
C SER A 224 -12.13 -5.28 -3.45
N ASP A 225 -11.55 -6.08 -4.35
CA ASP A 225 -12.28 -6.92 -5.32
C ASP A 225 -13.18 -7.97 -4.63
N HIS A 226 -12.78 -8.42 -3.42
CA HIS A 226 -13.56 -9.37 -2.62
C HIS A 226 -14.50 -8.71 -1.60
N GLY A 227 -14.58 -7.36 -1.59
CA GLY A 227 -15.37 -6.62 -0.60
C GLY A 227 -14.91 -6.88 0.84
N ASP A 228 -13.60 -7.05 1.05
CA ASP A 228 -13.02 -7.31 2.37
C ASP A 228 -12.86 -6.03 3.21
N ILE A 229 -12.95 -4.85 2.59
CA ILE A 229 -12.85 -3.55 3.26
C ILE A 229 -14.25 -3.05 3.62
N ASP A 230 -14.65 -3.30 4.86
CA ASP A 230 -15.99 -2.97 5.42
C ASP A 230 -15.93 -1.82 6.43
N PHE A 231 -15.18 -0.76 6.10
CA PHE A 231 -15.12 0.47 6.89
C PHE A 231 -14.88 1.67 5.98
N THR A 232 -15.30 2.84 6.42
CA THR A 232 -15.16 4.08 5.66
C THR A 232 -13.69 4.56 5.70
N PRO A 233 -13.02 4.72 4.55
CA PRO A 233 -11.70 5.35 4.48
C PRO A 233 -11.73 6.81 4.94
N ASP A 234 -10.58 7.41 5.25
CA ASP A 234 -10.49 8.84 5.61
C ASP A 234 -10.30 9.71 4.36
N PRO A 235 -11.37 10.33 3.80
CA PRO A 235 -11.27 11.07 2.54
C PRO A 235 -10.50 12.38 2.67
N ALA A 236 -10.30 12.87 3.90
CA ALA A 236 -9.66 14.16 4.14
C ALA A 236 -8.12 14.07 4.22
N LEU A 237 -7.55 12.89 4.00
CA LEU A 237 -6.09 12.69 4.01
C LEU A 237 -5.40 13.22 2.74
N ALA A 238 -5.99 13.01 1.56
CA ALA A 238 -5.43 13.49 0.30
C ALA A 238 -6.53 13.61 -0.77
N PRO A 239 -6.44 14.58 -1.70
CA PRO A 239 -7.30 14.61 -2.87
C PRO A 239 -7.19 13.31 -3.67
N ILE A 240 -8.24 12.93 -4.39
CA ILE A 240 -8.18 11.77 -5.28
C ILE A 240 -7.13 12.00 -6.39
N PRO A 241 -6.43 10.95 -6.87
CA PRO A 241 -5.34 11.10 -7.83
C PRO A 241 -5.70 11.84 -9.11
N ALA A 242 -6.93 11.66 -9.63
CA ALA A 242 -7.41 12.37 -10.81
C ALA A 242 -7.41 13.91 -10.60
N VAL A 243 -7.95 14.36 -9.46
CA VAL A 243 -7.93 15.77 -9.05
C VAL A 243 -6.49 16.24 -8.85
N MET A 244 -5.61 15.38 -8.32
CA MET A 244 -4.21 15.73 -8.17
C MET A 244 -3.52 15.97 -9.53
N VAL A 245 -3.74 15.08 -10.51
CA VAL A 245 -3.23 15.23 -11.89
C VAL A 245 -3.71 16.56 -12.49
N GLU A 246 -4.99 16.89 -12.34
CA GLU A 246 -5.58 18.12 -12.87
C GLU A 246 -4.92 19.38 -12.29
N HIS A 247 -4.74 19.44 -10.98
CA HIS A 247 -4.09 20.58 -10.33
C HIS A 247 -2.62 20.72 -10.73
N ILE A 248 -1.87 19.61 -10.83
CA ILE A 248 -0.47 19.64 -11.26
C ILE A 248 -0.37 20.05 -12.74
N ALA A 249 -1.23 19.50 -13.60
CA ALA A 249 -1.28 19.86 -15.01
C ALA A 249 -1.63 21.35 -15.21
N ALA A 250 -2.56 21.88 -14.41
CA ALA A 250 -2.86 23.32 -14.40
C ALA A 250 -1.64 24.14 -13.97
N ALA A 251 -0.94 23.71 -12.91
CA ALA A 251 0.27 24.38 -12.44
C ALA A 251 1.44 24.34 -13.45
N LEU A 252 1.56 23.27 -14.25
CA LEU A 252 2.57 23.16 -15.31
C LEU A 252 2.37 24.16 -16.46
N ARG A 253 1.13 24.63 -16.68
CA ARG A 253 0.81 25.65 -17.70
C ARG A 253 1.14 27.07 -17.26
N LEU A 254 1.35 27.30 -15.95
CA LEU A 254 1.71 28.62 -15.44
C LEU A 254 3.13 29.02 -15.86
N PRO A 255 3.42 30.32 -16.08
CA PRO A 255 4.77 30.81 -16.28
C PRO A 255 5.72 30.39 -15.13
N PRO A 256 7.02 30.14 -15.41
CA PRO A 256 7.98 29.64 -14.40
C PRO A 256 8.05 30.47 -13.12
N GLY A 257 8.00 31.80 -13.24
CA GLY A 257 8.06 32.72 -12.09
C GLY A 257 6.83 32.72 -11.18
N LEU A 258 5.71 32.12 -11.60
CA LEU A 258 4.49 31.96 -10.79
C LEU A 258 4.37 30.56 -10.17
N ALA A 259 5.31 29.66 -10.50
CA ALA A 259 5.40 28.31 -9.93
C ALA A 259 6.43 28.21 -8.80
N ALA A 260 7.38 29.17 -8.73
CA ALA A 260 8.42 29.22 -7.70
C ALA A 260 7.85 29.61 -6.32
N HIS A 261 8.34 28.95 -5.28
CA HIS A 261 7.85 29.01 -3.90
C HIS A 261 8.42 30.20 -3.09
N ASP A 262 8.74 31.31 -3.73
CA ASP A 262 9.41 32.46 -3.09
C ASP A 262 8.44 33.38 -2.31
N LEU A 263 7.23 32.89 -2.02
CA LEU A 263 6.28 33.57 -1.15
C LEU A 263 6.53 33.12 0.28
N GLN A 264 6.61 34.05 1.24
CA GLN A 264 6.46 33.70 2.66
C GLN A 264 5.10 33.04 2.86
N LEU A 265 5.11 31.71 2.90
CA LEU A 265 3.91 30.90 3.08
C LEU A 265 3.59 30.86 4.58
N GLY A 266 2.31 30.86 4.95
CA GLY A 266 1.93 30.58 6.33
C GLY A 266 2.38 29.18 6.75
N ALA A 267 2.65 28.95 8.04
CA ALA A 267 3.19 27.69 8.57
C ALA A 267 2.41 26.43 8.14
N GLU A 268 1.09 26.54 7.97
CA GLU A 268 0.24 25.44 7.48
C GLU A 268 0.55 25.07 6.02
N THR A 269 0.84 26.08 5.19
CA THR A 269 1.17 25.89 3.78
C THR A 269 2.61 25.39 3.59
N GLU A 270 3.54 25.86 4.42
CA GLU A 270 4.92 25.32 4.45
C GLU A 270 4.95 23.86 4.88
N SER A 271 4.19 23.50 5.92
CA SER A 271 4.05 22.11 6.38
C SER A 271 3.47 21.22 5.28
N ALA A 272 2.51 21.72 4.52
CA ALA A 272 1.89 21.01 3.41
C ALA A 272 2.80 20.82 2.20
N VAL A 273 3.58 21.84 1.84
CA VAL A 273 4.59 21.72 0.78
C VAL A 273 5.66 20.72 1.23
N THR A 274 6.08 20.78 2.50
CA THR A 274 7.01 19.81 3.09
C THR A 274 6.42 18.40 3.09
N ALA A 275 5.13 18.24 3.41
CA ALA A 275 4.44 16.95 3.38
C ALA A 275 4.32 16.39 1.96
N ALA A 276 4.13 17.24 0.94
CA ALA A 276 4.04 16.82 -0.46
C ALA A 276 5.40 16.51 -1.10
N LEU A 277 6.44 17.28 -0.75
CA LEU A 277 7.78 17.15 -1.32
C LEU A 277 8.66 16.18 -0.53
N GLY A 278 8.78 16.39 0.79
CA GLY A 278 9.70 15.69 1.70
C GLY A 278 11.15 15.59 1.18
N GLU A 279 11.97 14.83 1.90
CA GLU A 279 13.26 14.39 1.36
C GLU A 279 13.02 13.29 0.30
N PRO A 280 13.61 13.40 -0.90
CA PRO A 280 13.43 12.40 -1.95
C PRO A 280 14.08 11.08 -1.53
N ARG A 281 13.27 10.04 -1.29
CA ARG A 281 13.81 8.68 -1.33
C ARG A 281 14.15 8.38 -2.78
N ARG A 282 15.41 8.03 -3.06
CA ARG A 282 15.75 7.38 -4.32
C ARG A 282 14.92 6.11 -4.39
N VAL A 283 13.94 6.10 -5.29
CA VAL A 283 13.30 4.85 -5.70
C VAL A 283 14.37 4.09 -6.48
N GLU A 284 15.05 3.16 -5.83
CA GLU A 284 15.88 2.18 -6.50
C GLU A 284 14.95 1.25 -7.26
N PHE A 285 14.69 1.61 -8.52
CA PHE A 285 14.08 0.69 -9.45
C PHE A 285 15.08 -0.45 -9.71
N PRO A 286 14.65 -1.72 -9.72
CA PRO A 286 15.52 -2.78 -10.21
C PRO A 286 15.94 -2.39 -11.62
N ALA A 287 17.26 -2.35 -11.86
CA ALA A 287 17.79 -2.11 -13.18
C ALA A 287 17.10 -3.07 -14.15
N SER A 288 16.55 -2.54 -15.24
CA SER A 288 16.06 -3.38 -16.34
C SER A 288 17.16 -4.37 -16.67
N ALA A 289 16.89 -5.66 -16.50
CA ALA A 289 17.73 -6.70 -17.06
C ALA A 289 17.65 -6.53 -18.59
N VAL A 290 18.56 -5.73 -19.13
CA VAL A 290 18.79 -5.61 -20.55
C VAL A 290 19.41 -6.93 -20.97
N GLY A 291 18.62 -7.67 -21.76
CA GLY A 291 18.98 -8.78 -22.63
C GLY A 291 20.27 -9.53 -22.34
N ASP A 292 20.12 -10.74 -21.82
CA ASP A 292 21.06 -11.83 -22.12
C ASP A 292 20.31 -12.81 -23.03
N GLU A 293 20.07 -12.39 -24.28
CA GLU A 293 19.73 -13.30 -25.35
C GLU A 293 21.03 -13.83 -25.97
N GLN A 294 21.22 -15.13 -25.77
CA GLN A 294 21.80 -16.07 -26.72
C GLN A 294 23.32 -15.99 -26.98
N HIS A 295 24.05 -16.78 -26.21
CA HIS A 295 25.10 -17.63 -26.77
C HIS A 295 24.74 -19.10 -26.56
N ILE A 296 23.95 -19.64 -27.50
CA ILE A 296 23.90 -21.08 -27.76
C ILE A 296 25.10 -21.41 -28.64
N GLY A 297 26.06 -22.13 -28.08
CA GLY A 297 27.28 -22.56 -28.77
C GLY A 297 27.89 -23.79 -28.11
N ALA A 298 27.30 -24.95 -28.43
CA ALA A 298 27.88 -26.29 -28.53
C ALA A 298 28.94 -26.77 -27.50
N ASP A 299 28.59 -27.83 -26.75
CA ASP A 299 29.49 -28.99 -26.56
C ASP A 299 28.68 -30.24 -26.10
N PRO A 300 29.19 -31.48 -26.25
CA PRO A 300 28.42 -32.55 -26.84
C PRO A 300 27.97 -33.63 -25.84
N ALA A 301 27.07 -34.47 -26.34
CA ALA A 301 26.56 -35.72 -25.79
C ALA A 301 27.42 -36.40 -24.72
N ARG A 302 26.89 -36.48 -23.49
CA ARG A 302 27.24 -37.55 -22.55
C ARG A 302 26.24 -38.70 -22.71
N MET A 303 26.72 -39.79 -23.30
CA MET A 303 26.06 -41.09 -23.30
C MET A 303 25.77 -41.52 -21.86
N TYR A 304 24.53 -41.90 -21.59
CA TYR A 304 24.16 -42.68 -20.41
C TYR A 304 24.05 -44.14 -20.86
N PRO A 305 24.91 -45.06 -20.37
CA PRO A 305 24.73 -46.47 -20.67
C PRO A 305 23.63 -47.06 -19.80
N ASP A 306 22.72 -47.70 -20.51
CA ASP A 306 21.70 -48.64 -20.08
C ASP A 306 22.28 -49.74 -19.15
N ARG A 307 21.65 -49.91 -17.98
CA ARG A 307 21.73 -51.15 -17.20
C ARG A 307 20.35 -51.45 -16.64
N GLY A 308 19.59 -52.22 -17.42
CA GLY A 308 18.42 -52.94 -16.93
C GLY A 308 18.76 -53.94 -15.81
N PRO A 309 17.75 -54.42 -15.08
CA PRO A 309 17.93 -55.32 -13.95
C PRO A 309 17.76 -56.80 -14.37
N SER A 310 18.52 -57.71 -13.76
CA SER A 310 18.25 -59.16 -13.72
C SER A 310 19.19 -59.85 -12.72
N PRO A 311 18.85 -61.01 -12.13
CA PRO A 311 17.56 -61.55 -11.68
C PRO A 311 17.42 -61.58 -10.14
#